data_AF-A0A229GYG8-F1
#
_entry.id   AF-A0A229GYG8-F1
#
_cell.length_a   1.000
_cell.length_b   1.000
_cell.length_c   1.000
_cell.angle_alpha   90.00
_cell.angle_beta   90.00
_cell.angle_gamma   90.00
#
_symmetry.space_group_name_H-M   'P 1'
#
loop_
_entity.id
_entity.type
_entity.pdbx_description
1 polymer ?
#
loop_
_entity_poly.entity_id
_entity_poly.type
_entity_poly.pdbx_seq_one_letter_code
_entity_poly.pdbx_strand_id
1 'polypeptide(L)'
;MNRTARLYALVEELRAAAPRPLTVAALAARFEVSTRTVQRDLQALMESGVPVRTTPGRGGGWTIDPAMTLPPMHFTADEAWALAAALAAADTAAPYAGAARTAYQKITASLTGPASAAARELAARIVALPSRTDAAVRAAVEQAVSDNKVLRLSYVDAAGRESDRVVEPAGLLTADGWWYLIAWCRIRRAGRGFRLDRIAAAAPTGEQARPHDLAELLRGSVAAGAVRPAALASLTPPP
;
A
#
# COMPACT_ATOMS: atom_id res chain seq x y z
N MET A 1 -24.32 -5.51 27.04
CA MET A 1 -23.19 -5.79 26.13
C MET A 1 -22.11 -4.70 26.24
N ASN A 2 -20.83 -5.06 26.40
CA ASN A 2 -19.74 -4.07 26.43
C ASN A 2 -19.55 -3.42 25.04
N ARG A 3 -18.92 -2.23 24.98
CA ARG A 3 -18.78 -1.48 23.73
C ARG A 3 -17.92 -2.20 22.68
N THR A 4 -16.79 -2.78 23.06
CA THR A 4 -15.88 -3.52 22.16
C THR A 4 -16.57 -4.71 21.50
N ALA A 5 -17.30 -5.52 22.29
CA ALA A 5 -18.09 -6.64 21.78
C ALA A 5 -19.18 -6.17 20.80
N ARG A 6 -19.84 -5.04 21.10
CA ARG A 6 -20.83 -4.44 20.21
C ARG A 6 -20.22 -3.93 18.90
N LEU A 7 -19.06 -3.28 18.96
CA LEU A 7 -18.35 -2.80 17.77
C LEU A 7 -17.99 -3.96 16.84
N TYR A 8 -17.45 -5.06 17.40
CA TYR A 8 -17.17 -6.27 16.64
C TYR A 8 -18.46 -6.85 16.01
N ALA A 9 -19.51 -7.01 16.81
CA ALA A 9 -20.78 -7.56 16.32
C ALA A 9 -21.45 -6.68 15.25
N LEU A 10 -21.34 -5.35 15.34
CA LEU A 10 -21.80 -4.43 14.30
C LEU A 10 -21.07 -4.66 12.97
N VAL A 11 -19.75 -4.85 13.00
CA VAL A 11 -18.97 -5.13 11.78
C VAL A 11 -19.40 -6.44 11.15
N GLU A 12 -19.54 -7.49 11.94
CA GLU A 12 -19.97 -8.81 11.44
C GLU A 12 -21.38 -8.77 10.86
N GLU A 13 -22.32 -8.06 11.50
CA GLU A 13 -23.68 -7.92 10.99
C GLU A 13 -23.71 -7.13 9.66
N LEU A 14 -22.90 -6.06 9.55
CA LEU A 14 -22.76 -5.30 8.32
C LEU A 14 -22.10 -6.12 7.20
N ARG A 15 -21.09 -6.95 7.51
CA ARG A 15 -20.44 -7.86 6.56
C ARG A 15 -21.42 -8.92 6.05
N ALA A 16 -22.19 -9.54 6.95
CA ALA A 16 -23.16 -10.56 6.60
C ALA A 16 -24.31 -10.02 5.73
N ALA A 17 -24.69 -8.75 5.93
CA ALA A 17 -25.71 -8.11 5.11
C ALA A 17 -25.18 -7.52 3.80
N ALA A 18 -23.87 -7.25 3.68
CA ALA A 18 -23.30 -6.60 2.51
C ALA A 18 -23.61 -7.38 1.21
N PRO A 19 -23.92 -6.69 0.09
CA PRO A 19 -23.89 -5.23 -0.09
C PRO A 19 -25.17 -4.50 0.34
N ARG A 20 -26.15 -5.21 0.93
CA ARG A 20 -27.42 -4.61 1.36
C ARG A 20 -27.19 -3.71 2.59
N PRO A 21 -27.70 -2.47 2.59
CA PRO A 21 -27.59 -1.59 3.74
C PRO A 21 -28.56 -1.99 4.87
N LEU A 22 -28.13 -1.77 6.11
CA LEU A 22 -28.91 -1.93 7.34
C LEU A 22 -29.20 -0.55 7.96
N THR A 23 -30.44 -0.32 8.40
CA THR A 23 -30.80 0.94 9.04
C THR A 23 -30.29 0.99 10.48
N VAL A 24 -30.03 2.21 10.99
CA VAL A 24 -29.67 2.41 12.41
C VAL A 24 -30.74 1.86 13.34
N ALA A 25 -32.02 1.99 12.97
CA ALA A 25 -33.13 1.45 13.75
C ALA A 25 -33.11 -0.09 13.81
N ALA A 26 -32.83 -0.77 12.69
CA ALA A 26 -32.73 -2.23 12.66
C ALA A 26 -31.58 -2.73 13.53
N LEU A 27 -30.40 -2.09 13.42
CA LEU A 27 -29.24 -2.41 14.26
C LEU A 27 -29.50 -2.12 15.75
N ALA A 28 -30.19 -1.02 16.05
CA ALA A 28 -30.55 -0.65 17.43
C ALA A 28 -31.48 -1.70 18.08
N ALA A 29 -32.50 -2.15 17.35
CA ALA A 29 -33.38 -3.22 17.78
C ALA A 29 -32.63 -4.55 17.96
N ARG A 30 -31.78 -4.92 16.99
CA ARG A 30 -30.97 -6.16 17.00
C ARG A 30 -30.04 -6.26 18.21
N PHE A 31 -29.40 -5.15 18.58
CA PHE A 31 -28.41 -5.09 19.65
C PHE A 31 -28.97 -4.58 21.00
N GLU A 32 -30.29 -4.35 21.07
CA GLU A 32 -30.99 -3.86 22.26
C GLU A 32 -30.37 -2.59 22.86
N VAL A 33 -30.04 -1.63 22.00
CA VAL A 33 -29.45 -0.34 22.38
C VAL A 33 -30.16 0.82 21.68
N SER A 34 -29.94 2.04 22.17
CA SER A 34 -30.51 3.22 21.51
C SER A 34 -29.92 3.44 20.10
N THR A 35 -30.72 4.06 19.21
CA THR A 35 -30.25 4.50 17.88
C THR A 35 -29.05 5.45 17.97
N ARG A 36 -29.03 6.33 18.99
CA ARG A 36 -27.90 7.22 19.28
C ARG A 36 -26.62 6.46 19.60
N THR A 37 -26.73 5.33 20.32
CA THR A 37 -25.58 4.46 20.64
C THR A 37 -25.03 3.83 19.37
N VAL A 38 -25.91 3.24 18.54
CA VAL A 38 -25.51 2.62 17.26
C VAL A 38 -24.85 3.65 16.35
N GLN A 39 -25.44 4.83 16.20
CA GLN A 39 -24.88 5.87 15.34
C GLN A 39 -23.50 6.32 15.80
N ARG A 40 -23.29 6.49 17.11
CA ARG A 40 -21.97 6.80 17.68
C ARG A 40 -20.95 5.67 17.45
N ASP A 41 -21.38 4.42 17.56
CA ASP A 41 -20.48 3.29 17.34
C ASP A 41 -20.13 3.10 15.86
N LEU A 42 -21.08 3.30 14.93
CA LEU A 42 -20.84 3.31 13.49
C LEU A 42 -19.89 4.44 13.06
N GLN A 43 -20.06 5.63 13.65
CA GLN A 43 -19.14 6.75 13.46
C GLN A 43 -17.72 6.38 13.93
N ALA A 44 -17.60 5.80 15.13
CA ALA A 44 -16.31 5.37 15.67
C ALA A 44 -15.64 4.28 14.82
N LEU A 45 -16.43 3.34 14.25
CA LEU A 45 -15.92 2.35 13.31
C LEU A 45 -15.33 3.02 12.06
N MET A 46 -16.04 4.00 11.48
CA MET A 46 -15.58 4.76 10.32
C MET A 46 -14.29 5.53 10.62
N GLU A 47 -14.23 6.23 11.76
CA GLU A 47 -13.05 6.97 12.23
C GLU A 47 -11.85 6.04 12.49
N SER A 48 -12.10 4.79 12.89
CA SER A 48 -11.06 3.78 13.08
C SER A 48 -10.59 3.09 11.79
N GLY A 49 -11.12 3.46 10.63
CA GLY A 49 -10.75 2.92 9.33
C GLY A 49 -11.43 1.59 8.97
N VAL A 50 -12.45 1.17 9.72
CA VAL A 50 -13.33 0.09 9.26
C VAL A 50 -14.12 0.62 8.06
N PRO A 51 -14.20 -0.12 6.95
CA PRO A 51 -14.83 0.35 5.72
C PRO A 51 -16.36 0.33 5.81
N VAL A 52 -16.92 1.02 6.81
CA VAL A 52 -18.37 1.26 6.90
C VAL A 52 -18.69 2.54 6.14
N ARG A 53 -19.78 2.52 5.37
CA ARG A 53 -20.29 3.71 4.68
C ARG A 53 -21.79 3.84 4.88
N THR A 54 -22.29 5.06 4.72
CA THR A 54 -23.73 5.35 4.75
C THR A 54 -24.24 5.72 3.36
N THR A 55 -25.41 5.17 3.01
CA THR A 55 -26.18 5.57 1.82
C THR A 55 -27.40 6.37 2.30
N PRO A 56 -27.53 7.67 1.98
CA PRO A 56 -28.71 8.46 2.35
C PRO A 56 -29.98 8.07 1.61
N GLY A 57 -31.14 8.51 2.12
CA GLY A 57 -32.42 8.41 1.42
C GLY A 57 -33.24 7.15 1.72
N ARG A 58 -34.37 7.00 1.00
CA ARG A 58 -35.32 5.90 1.18
C ARG A 58 -34.70 4.59 0.66
N GLY A 59 -34.58 3.58 1.52
CA GLY A 59 -33.82 2.35 1.22
C GLY A 59 -32.32 2.45 1.53
N GLY A 60 -31.88 3.60 2.06
CA GLY A 60 -30.53 3.83 2.54
C GLY A 60 -30.25 3.21 3.92
N GLY A 61 -29.01 3.33 4.39
CA GLY A 61 -28.55 2.75 5.64
C GLY A 61 -27.03 2.66 5.70
N TRP A 62 -26.51 1.80 6.57
CA TRP A 62 -25.09 1.53 6.73
C TRP A 62 -24.74 0.18 6.13
N THR A 63 -23.60 0.08 5.47
CA THR A 63 -23.09 -1.16 4.88
C THR A 63 -21.56 -1.16 4.92
N ILE A 64 -20.95 -2.32 4.67
CA ILE A 64 -19.53 -2.38 4.34
C ILE A 64 -19.33 -1.84 2.93
N ASP A 65 -18.33 -1.00 2.73
CA ASP A 65 -17.95 -0.46 1.43
C ASP A 65 -17.34 -1.57 0.54
N PRO A 66 -18.05 -2.09 -0.49
CA PRO A 66 -17.51 -3.00 -1.49
C PRO A 66 -16.22 -2.52 -2.18
N ALA A 67 -15.91 -1.22 -2.19
CA ALA A 67 -14.65 -0.74 -2.76
C ALA A 67 -13.44 -0.99 -1.84
N MET A 68 -13.67 -1.28 -0.56
CA MET A 68 -12.63 -1.47 0.46
C MET A 68 -12.63 -2.87 1.08
N THR A 69 -13.45 -3.79 0.55
CA THR A 69 -13.43 -5.21 0.90
C THR A 69 -13.28 -6.05 -0.36
N LEU A 70 -12.67 -7.23 -0.22
CA LEU A 70 -12.68 -8.22 -1.28
C LEU A 70 -13.97 -9.04 -1.18
N PRO A 71 -14.60 -9.42 -2.31
CA PRO A 71 -15.66 -10.42 -2.32
C PRO A 71 -15.10 -11.78 -1.88
N PRO A 72 -15.95 -12.80 -1.62
CA PRO A 72 -15.48 -14.16 -1.45
C PRO A 72 -14.62 -14.59 -2.65
N MET A 73 -13.37 -14.97 -2.39
CA MET A 73 -12.42 -15.44 -3.39
C MET A 73 -12.10 -16.91 -3.17
N HIS A 74 -11.96 -17.65 -4.27
CA HIS A 74 -11.46 -19.02 -4.25
C HIS A 74 -10.03 -19.01 -4.76
N PHE A 75 -9.12 -19.64 -4.02
CA PHE A 75 -7.76 -19.88 -4.46
C PHE A 75 -7.56 -21.39 -4.59
N THR A 76 -6.95 -21.80 -5.68
CA THR A 76 -6.35 -23.13 -5.81
C THR A 76 -5.14 -23.26 -4.88
N ALA A 77 -4.71 -24.50 -4.64
CA ALA A 77 -3.50 -24.74 -3.85
C ALA A 77 -2.28 -24.04 -4.47
N ASP A 78 -2.11 -24.15 -5.80
CA ASP A 78 -0.97 -23.57 -6.51
C ASP A 78 -0.96 -22.03 -6.45
N GLU A 79 -2.13 -21.38 -6.55
CA GLU A 79 -2.23 -19.92 -6.40
C GLU A 79 -1.86 -19.47 -4.98
N ALA A 80 -2.32 -20.20 -3.95
CA ALA A 80 -1.95 -19.92 -2.57
C ALA A 80 -0.43 -20.09 -2.35
N TRP A 81 0.17 -21.13 -2.94
CA TRP A 81 1.61 -21.38 -2.88
C TRP A 81 2.41 -20.29 -3.59
N ALA A 82 1.97 -19.87 -4.78
CA ALA A 82 2.62 -18.81 -5.55
C ALA A 82 2.62 -17.49 -4.78
N LEU A 83 1.49 -17.12 -4.16
CA LEU A 83 1.40 -15.91 -3.33
C LEU A 83 2.29 -15.99 -2.08
N ALA A 84 2.30 -17.16 -1.42
CA ALA A 84 3.15 -17.41 -0.27
C ALA A 84 4.63 -17.27 -0.60
N ALA A 85 5.05 -17.89 -1.71
CA ALA A 85 6.42 -17.85 -2.18
C ALA A 85 6.84 -16.43 -2.61
N ALA A 86 5.98 -15.73 -3.36
CA ALA A 86 6.24 -14.36 -3.78
C ALA A 86 6.44 -13.41 -2.58
N LEU A 87 5.61 -13.53 -1.54
CA LEU A 87 5.76 -12.71 -0.34
C LEU A 87 6.96 -13.12 0.51
N ALA A 88 7.25 -14.42 0.63
CA ALA A 88 8.41 -14.88 1.38
C ALA A 88 9.74 -14.47 0.71
N ALA A 89 9.75 -14.42 -0.63
CA ALA A 89 10.86 -13.91 -1.43
C ALA A 89 10.92 -12.37 -1.46
N ALA A 90 9.83 -11.68 -1.14
CA ALA A 90 9.80 -10.23 -1.13
C ALA A 90 10.71 -9.68 -0.02
N ASP A 91 11.55 -8.72 -0.39
CA ASP A 91 12.43 -8.04 0.53
C ASP A 91 11.64 -7.29 1.62
N THR A 92 11.93 -7.58 2.88
CA THR A 92 11.28 -6.93 4.03
C THR A 92 11.56 -5.43 4.14
N ALA A 93 12.62 -4.94 3.49
CA ALA A 93 12.96 -3.53 3.37
C ALA A 93 12.36 -2.88 2.10
N ALA A 94 11.67 -3.63 1.25
CA ALA A 94 10.97 -3.09 0.09
C ALA A 94 9.88 -2.09 0.52
N PRO A 95 9.58 -1.08 -0.32
CA PRO A 95 8.39 -0.26 -0.17
C PRO A 95 7.13 -1.13 -0.05
N TYR A 96 6.24 -0.74 0.87
CA TYR A 96 4.96 -1.39 1.18
C TYR A 96 5.05 -2.82 1.72
N ALA A 97 6.24 -3.32 2.09
CA ALA A 97 6.42 -4.69 2.58
C ALA A 97 5.53 -5.03 3.80
N GLY A 98 5.35 -4.07 4.72
CA GLY A 98 4.47 -4.24 5.89
C GLY A 98 2.99 -4.37 5.52
N ALA A 99 2.53 -3.55 4.57
CA ALA A 99 1.16 -3.62 4.04
C ALA A 99 0.93 -4.95 3.30
N ALA A 100 1.88 -5.38 2.46
CA ALA A 100 1.84 -6.66 1.77
C ALA A 100 1.77 -7.84 2.76
N ARG A 101 2.56 -7.81 3.84
CA ARG A 101 2.52 -8.81 4.91
C ARG A 101 1.15 -8.90 5.57
N THR A 102 0.58 -7.74 5.92
CA THR A 102 -0.73 -7.65 6.55
C THR A 102 -1.85 -8.14 5.61
N ALA A 103 -1.78 -7.77 4.33
CA ALA A 103 -2.73 -8.24 3.31
C ALA A 103 -2.70 -9.76 3.16
N TYR A 104 -1.50 -10.35 3.12
CA TYR A 104 -1.35 -11.81 3.03
C TYR A 104 -1.84 -12.53 4.29
N GLN A 105 -1.63 -11.97 5.48
CA GLN A 105 -2.23 -12.53 6.71
C GLN A 105 -3.76 -12.56 6.63
N LYS A 106 -4.39 -11.51 6.08
CA LYS A 106 -5.84 -11.50 5.84
C LYS A 106 -6.27 -12.57 4.83
N ILE A 107 -5.56 -12.69 3.71
CA ILE A 107 -5.85 -13.71 2.68
C ILE A 107 -5.72 -15.12 3.27
N THR A 108 -4.60 -15.43 3.92
CA THR A 108 -4.32 -16.76 4.49
C THR A 108 -5.23 -17.13 5.67
N ALA A 109 -5.76 -16.16 6.39
CA ALA A 109 -6.79 -16.39 7.41
C ALA A 109 -8.13 -16.81 6.78
N SER A 110 -8.42 -16.39 5.55
CA SER A 110 -9.60 -16.81 4.79
C SER A 110 -9.41 -18.14 4.05
N LEU A 111 -8.17 -18.59 3.84
CA LEU A 111 -7.88 -19.91 3.27
C LEU A 111 -8.13 -21.00 4.31
N THR A 112 -9.09 -21.88 4.06
CA THR A 112 -9.35 -23.08 4.88
C THR A 112 -8.70 -24.32 4.25
N GLY A 113 -8.35 -25.31 5.08
CA GLY A 113 -7.89 -26.62 4.61
C GLY A 113 -6.39 -26.74 4.27
N PRO A 114 -5.99 -27.83 3.59
CA PRO A 114 -4.58 -28.22 3.39
C PRO A 114 -3.74 -27.19 2.64
N ALA A 115 -4.36 -26.43 1.73
CA ALA A 115 -3.69 -25.40 0.94
C ALA A 115 -3.05 -24.30 1.81
N SER A 116 -3.71 -23.89 2.91
CA SER A 116 -3.18 -22.87 3.84
C SER A 116 -1.97 -23.39 4.63
N ALA A 117 -2.02 -24.64 5.08
CA ALA A 117 -0.91 -25.26 5.82
C ALA A 117 0.34 -25.41 4.94
N ALA A 118 0.16 -25.95 3.73
CA ALA A 118 1.27 -26.14 2.80
C ALA A 118 1.88 -24.83 2.30
N ALA A 119 1.05 -23.79 2.07
CA ALA A 119 1.53 -22.45 1.73
C ALA A 119 2.40 -21.84 2.86
N ARG A 120 2.02 -22.01 4.13
CA ARG A 120 2.82 -21.56 5.28
C ARG A 120 4.14 -22.32 5.38
N GLU A 121 4.12 -23.63 5.20
CA GLU A 121 5.33 -24.47 5.25
C GLU A 121 6.31 -24.09 4.14
N LEU A 122 5.82 -23.88 2.92
CA LEU A 122 6.64 -23.42 1.80
C LEU A 122 7.26 -22.04 2.09
N ALA A 123 6.46 -21.08 2.55
CA ALA A 123 6.95 -19.76 2.89
C ALA A 123 8.06 -19.79 3.96
N ALA A 124 7.94 -20.69 4.95
CA ALA A 124 8.95 -20.86 6.00
C ALA A 124 10.30 -21.39 5.47
N ARG A 125 10.31 -22.01 4.28
CA ARG A 125 11.51 -22.54 3.61
C ARG A 125 12.17 -21.54 2.67
N ILE A 126 11.59 -20.35 2.49
CA ILE A 126 12.11 -19.29 1.62
C ILE A 126 12.71 -18.19 2.51
N VAL A 127 13.99 -17.90 2.28
CA VAL A 127 14.72 -16.86 3.01
C VAL A 127 15.09 -15.75 2.05
N ALA A 128 14.52 -14.57 2.24
CA ALA A 128 14.95 -13.34 1.59
C ALA A 128 15.95 -12.60 2.48
N LEU A 129 17.06 -12.15 1.89
CA LEU A 129 17.99 -11.27 2.58
C LEU A 129 17.45 -9.83 2.52
N PRO A 130 17.36 -9.13 3.66
CA PRO A 130 16.84 -7.77 3.66
C PRO A 130 17.79 -6.82 2.91
N SER A 131 17.25 -5.96 2.04
CA SER A 131 18.02 -4.85 1.51
C SER A 131 18.24 -3.78 2.59
N ARG A 132 19.26 -2.94 2.39
CA ARG A 132 19.60 -1.86 3.31
C ARG A 132 18.88 -0.59 2.91
N THR A 133 17.57 -0.53 3.13
CA THR A 133 16.82 0.73 3.06
C THR A 133 16.40 1.14 4.46
N ASP A 134 16.74 2.37 4.85
CA ASP A 134 16.31 2.93 6.13
C ASP A 134 14.78 3.02 6.20
N ALA A 135 14.21 2.66 7.36
CA ALA A 135 12.77 2.59 7.54
C ALA A 135 12.09 3.97 7.45
N ALA A 136 12.75 5.03 7.93
CA ALA A 136 12.22 6.39 7.87
C ALA A 136 12.27 6.93 6.43
N VAL A 137 13.35 6.65 5.69
CA VAL A 137 13.44 6.97 4.26
C VAL A 137 12.34 6.28 3.48
N ARG A 138 12.14 4.97 3.71
CA ARG A 138 11.07 4.21 3.06
C ARG A 138 9.70 4.82 3.35
N ALA A 139 9.38 5.08 4.61
CA ALA A 139 8.10 5.67 5.00
C ALA A 139 7.88 7.05 4.36
N ALA A 140 8.91 7.89 4.30
CA ALA A 140 8.85 9.20 3.65
C ALA A 140 8.57 9.08 2.14
N VAL A 141 9.22 8.13 1.47
CA VAL A 141 9.00 7.87 0.03
C VAL A 141 7.60 7.33 -0.23
N GLU A 142 7.15 6.34 0.54
CA GLU A 142 5.79 5.77 0.43
C GLU A 142 4.71 6.84 0.62
N GLN A 143 4.86 7.69 1.63
CA GLN A 143 3.94 8.79 1.89
C GLN A 143 3.93 9.79 0.73
N ALA A 144 5.10 10.17 0.22
CA ALA A 144 5.20 11.15 -0.85
C ALA A 144 4.61 10.63 -2.18
N VAL A 145 4.79 9.35 -2.49
CA VAL A 145 4.17 8.71 -3.66
C VAL A 145 2.66 8.60 -3.48
N SER A 146 2.19 8.14 -2.32
CA SER A 146 0.75 7.93 -2.06
C SER A 146 -0.05 9.23 -2.03
N ASP A 147 0.49 10.28 -1.40
CA ASP A 147 -0.15 11.59 -1.30
C ASP A 147 0.13 12.51 -2.50
N ASN A 148 0.95 12.05 -3.46
CA ASN A 148 1.50 12.88 -4.53
C ASN A 148 2.22 14.15 -4.03
N LYS A 149 3.00 14.07 -2.94
CA LYS A 149 3.71 15.23 -2.35
C LYS A 149 5.14 15.37 -2.86
N VAL A 150 5.61 16.61 -2.95
CA VAL A 150 7.01 16.92 -3.25
C VAL A 150 7.88 16.38 -2.11
N LEU A 151 8.98 15.72 -2.44
CA LEU A 151 9.89 15.09 -1.49
C LEU A 151 11.23 15.85 -1.46
N ARG A 152 11.71 16.19 -0.26
CA ARG A 152 13.10 16.62 -0.05
C ARG A 152 13.92 15.41 0.36
N LEU A 153 15.07 15.21 -0.27
CA LEU A 153 15.98 14.11 0.03
C LEU A 153 17.44 14.53 0.01
N SER A 154 18.25 13.93 0.89
CA SER A 154 19.71 14.02 0.89
C SER A 154 20.25 12.73 0.27
N TYR A 155 20.98 12.86 -0.84
CA TYR A 155 21.37 11.74 -1.70
C TYR A 155 22.88 11.65 -1.89
N VAL A 156 23.41 10.45 -1.73
CA VAL A 156 24.80 10.10 -2.01
C VAL A 156 24.89 9.48 -3.40
N ASP A 157 25.58 10.13 -4.33
CA ASP A 157 25.75 9.57 -5.68
C ASP A 157 26.76 8.40 -5.72
N ALA A 158 26.94 7.78 -6.90
CA ALA A 158 27.87 6.66 -7.05
C ALA A 158 29.35 7.03 -6.78
N ALA A 159 29.68 8.32 -6.85
CA ALA A 159 31.02 8.85 -6.56
C ALA A 159 31.17 9.30 -5.10
N GLY A 160 30.17 9.03 -4.25
CA GLY A 160 30.17 9.40 -2.84
C GLY A 160 29.84 10.87 -2.57
N ARG A 161 29.37 11.63 -3.58
CA ARG A 161 29.03 13.04 -3.39
C ARG A 161 27.62 13.19 -2.84
N GLU A 162 27.52 13.90 -1.74
CA GLU A 162 26.25 14.27 -1.13
C GLU A 162 25.61 15.44 -1.87
N SER A 163 24.27 15.39 -1.98
CA SER A 163 23.50 16.50 -2.51
C SER A 163 22.07 16.48 -2.00
N ASP A 164 21.57 17.66 -1.66
CA ASP A 164 20.16 17.85 -1.36
C ASP A 164 19.36 18.05 -2.65
N ARG A 165 18.22 17.38 -2.72
CA ARG A 165 17.32 17.38 -3.87
C ARG A 165 15.90 17.65 -3.42
N VAL A 166 15.17 18.39 -4.25
CA VAL A 166 13.72 18.53 -4.18
C VAL A 166 13.16 17.86 -5.43
N VAL A 167 12.36 16.82 -5.23
CA VAL A 167 11.89 15.95 -6.29
C VAL A 167 10.38 15.77 -6.24
N GLU A 168 9.78 15.58 -7.41
CA GLU A 168 8.36 15.26 -7.58
C GLU A 168 8.25 13.77 -7.91
N PRO A 169 7.81 12.92 -6.96
CA PRO A 169 7.68 11.48 -7.15
C PRO A 169 6.73 11.14 -8.29
N ALA A 170 7.12 10.18 -9.13
CA ALA A 170 6.25 9.60 -10.16
C ALA A 170 5.96 8.12 -9.92
N GLY A 171 6.92 7.39 -9.34
CA GLY A 171 6.71 5.97 -9.03
C GLY A 171 7.96 5.28 -8.52
N LEU A 172 7.81 3.99 -8.23
CA LEU A 172 8.88 3.12 -7.76
C LEU A 172 9.19 2.06 -8.83
N LEU A 173 10.47 1.72 -8.93
CA LEU A 173 10.97 0.67 -9.81
C LEU A 173 11.91 -0.23 -9.00
N THR A 174 11.87 -1.54 -9.26
CA THR A 174 12.89 -2.48 -8.79
C THR A 174 13.72 -2.99 -9.96
N ALA A 175 15.05 -2.98 -9.80
CA ALA A 175 15.99 -3.45 -10.81
C ALA A 175 17.28 -3.95 -10.14
N ASP A 176 17.79 -5.11 -10.56
CA ASP A 176 19.00 -5.74 -10.02
C ASP A 176 19.00 -5.87 -8.48
N GLY A 177 17.81 -6.10 -7.89
CA GLY A 177 17.62 -6.21 -6.44
C GLY A 177 17.58 -4.88 -5.69
N TRP A 178 17.57 -3.74 -6.39
CA TRP A 178 17.53 -2.41 -5.79
C TRP A 178 16.24 -1.68 -6.11
N TRP A 179 15.73 -0.93 -5.14
CA TRP A 179 14.60 -0.03 -5.33
C TRP A 179 15.05 1.36 -5.75
N TYR A 180 14.35 1.92 -6.71
CA TYR A 180 14.55 3.26 -7.25
C TYR A 180 13.26 4.07 -7.15
N LEU A 181 13.37 5.28 -6.61
CA LEU A 181 12.36 6.31 -6.76
C LEU A 181 12.59 7.02 -8.10
N ILE A 182 11.62 6.91 -9.00
CA ILE A 182 11.61 7.69 -10.24
C ILE A 182 10.87 8.99 -9.97
N ALA A 183 11.55 10.11 -10.20
CA ALA A 183 11.03 11.42 -9.87
C ALA A 183 11.58 12.51 -10.79
N TRP A 184 10.81 13.58 -10.96
CA TRP A 184 11.29 14.81 -11.59
C TRP A 184 12.12 15.61 -10.58
N CYS A 185 13.40 15.84 -10.89
CA CYS A 185 14.29 16.61 -10.04
C CYS A 185 14.19 18.10 -10.38
N ARG A 186 13.62 18.93 -9.49
CA ARG A 186 13.41 20.38 -9.74
C ARG A 186 14.70 21.15 -10.02
N ILE A 187 15.77 20.78 -9.32
CA ILE A 187 17.08 21.42 -9.46
C ILE A 187 17.68 21.11 -10.83
N ARG A 188 17.55 19.86 -11.29
CA ARG A 188 18.11 19.41 -12.57
C ARG A 188 17.16 19.59 -13.74
N ARG A 189 15.88 19.89 -13.48
CA ARG A 189 14.80 20.00 -14.45
C ARG A 189 14.77 18.80 -15.40
N ALA A 190 14.83 17.59 -14.84
CA ALA A 190 14.87 16.34 -15.59
C ALA A 190 14.37 15.15 -14.73
N GLY A 191 13.88 14.10 -15.41
CA GLY A 191 13.57 12.81 -14.79
C GLY A 191 14.83 12.09 -14.32
N ARG A 192 14.80 11.55 -13.10
CA ARG A 192 15.91 10.79 -12.50
C ARG A 192 15.40 9.63 -11.65
N GLY A 193 16.18 8.56 -11.62
CA GLY A 193 16.07 7.49 -10.64
C GLY A 193 16.99 7.73 -9.45
N PHE A 194 16.44 7.62 -8.24
CA PHE A 194 17.17 7.71 -6.99
C PHE A 194 17.12 6.37 -6.30
N ARG A 195 18.27 5.73 -6.09
CA ARG A 195 18.35 4.47 -5.37
C ARG A 195 18.00 4.69 -3.89
N LEU A 196 17.05 3.91 -3.36
CA LEU A 196 16.56 4.09 -1.99
C LEU A 196 17.66 3.84 -0.94
N ASP A 197 18.56 2.89 -1.17
CA ASP A 197 19.70 2.59 -0.28
C ASP A 197 20.74 3.72 -0.19
N ARG A 198 20.70 4.68 -1.12
CA ARG A 198 21.61 5.83 -1.20
C ARG A 198 20.99 7.15 -0.72
N ILE A 199 19.75 7.11 -0.27
CA ILE A 199 19.09 8.26 0.33
C ILE A 199 19.45 8.24 1.83
N ALA A 200 20.19 9.24 2.28
CA ALA A 200 20.61 9.37 3.68
C ALA A 200 19.45 9.88 4.57
N ALA A 201 18.62 10.76 4.02
CA ALA A 201 17.43 11.29 4.70
C ALA A 201 16.38 11.70 3.66
N ALA A 202 15.10 11.55 4.01
CA ALA A 202 13.99 11.99 3.18
C ALA A 202 12.84 12.52 4.05
N ALA A 203 12.15 13.55 3.56
CA ALA A 203 10.98 14.12 4.20
C ALA A 203 9.98 14.63 3.15
N PRO A 204 8.70 14.21 3.20
CA PRO A 204 7.66 14.84 2.42
C PRO A 204 7.54 16.31 2.80
N THR A 205 7.37 17.16 1.82
CA THR A 205 7.06 18.57 2.04
C THR A 205 5.54 18.75 2.15
N GLY A 206 5.09 19.97 2.47
CA GLY A 206 3.67 20.33 2.42
C GLY A 206 3.15 20.64 1.01
N GLU A 207 4.00 20.58 -0.02
CA GLU A 207 3.64 20.96 -1.39
C GLU A 207 3.17 19.75 -2.20
N GLN A 208 2.14 19.95 -3.03
CA GLN A 208 1.67 18.97 -3.99
C GLN A 208 2.66 18.84 -5.16
N ALA A 209 3.08 17.62 -5.49
CA ALA A 209 3.84 17.32 -6.69
C ALA A 209 2.94 17.43 -7.91
N ARG A 210 3.50 17.82 -9.06
CA ARG A 210 2.77 17.75 -10.32
C ARG A 210 2.74 16.28 -10.76
N PRO A 211 1.65 15.81 -11.37
CA PRO A 211 1.63 14.48 -11.98
C PRO A 211 2.67 14.42 -13.10
N HIS A 212 3.54 13.41 -13.05
CA HIS A 212 4.50 13.11 -14.12
C HIS A 212 4.23 11.70 -14.64
N ASP A 213 4.31 11.51 -15.95
CA ASP A 213 4.23 10.19 -16.55
C ASP A 213 5.52 9.41 -16.25
N LEU A 214 5.38 8.29 -15.54
CA LEU A 214 6.52 7.44 -15.17
C LEU A 214 7.30 6.97 -16.40
N ALA A 215 6.62 6.57 -17.47
CA ALA A 215 7.26 6.09 -18.69
C ALA A 215 7.97 7.24 -19.43
N GLU A 216 7.43 8.45 -19.41
CA GLU A 216 8.11 9.64 -19.94
C GLU A 216 9.39 9.97 -19.15
N LEU A 217 9.34 9.95 -17.82
CA LEU A 217 10.53 10.17 -16.99
C LEU A 217 11.58 9.06 -17.18
N LEU A 218 11.15 7.83 -17.43
CA LEU A 218 12.03 6.70 -17.76
C LEU A 218 12.67 6.85 -19.15
N ARG A 219 11.90 7.31 -20.15
CA ARG A 219 12.40 7.61 -21.52
C ARG A 219 13.29 8.87 -21.55
N GLY A 220 13.06 9.82 -20.65
CA GLY A 220 13.61 11.19 -20.69
C GLY A 220 14.62 11.55 -19.60
N SER A 221 15.88 11.14 -19.81
CA SER A 221 17.07 12.02 -19.67
C SER A 221 18.27 11.38 -20.40
N VAL A 222 18.30 11.47 -21.73
CA VAL A 222 19.52 11.25 -22.53
C VAL A 222 20.54 12.40 -22.32
N ALA A 223 20.12 13.53 -21.74
CA ALA A 223 20.87 14.79 -21.75
C ALA A 223 21.52 15.22 -20.41
N ALA A 224 21.58 14.39 -19.35
CA ALA A 224 22.08 14.89 -18.05
C ALA A 224 22.88 13.91 -17.18
N GLY A 225 23.45 12.83 -17.74
CA GLY A 225 24.23 11.86 -16.95
C GLY A 225 23.44 11.28 -15.76
N ALA A 226 22.11 11.18 -15.90
CA ALA A 226 21.31 10.40 -14.98
C ALA A 226 21.76 8.95 -15.14
N VAL A 227 22.14 8.31 -14.03
CA VAL A 227 22.48 6.88 -14.03
C VAL A 227 21.21 6.17 -14.50
N ARG A 228 21.17 5.79 -15.78
CA ARG A 228 20.29 4.74 -16.23
C ARG A 228 20.73 3.52 -15.42
N PRO A 229 19.86 2.92 -14.58
CA PRO A 229 20.07 1.54 -14.16
C PRO A 229 20.43 0.76 -15.42
N ALA A 230 21.52 0.00 -15.42
CA ALA A 230 21.90 -0.79 -16.59
C ALA A 230 20.73 -1.68 -17.06
N ALA A 231 19.88 -2.11 -16.11
CA ALA A 231 18.63 -2.82 -16.31
C ALA A 231 17.47 -2.03 -16.95
N LEU A 232 17.49 -0.69 -16.98
CA LEU A 232 16.42 0.11 -17.64
C LEU A 232 16.65 0.33 -19.13
N ALA A 233 17.84 0.00 -19.66
CA ALA A 233 18.12 0.15 -21.09
C ALA A 233 17.20 -0.75 -21.96
N SER A 234 16.73 -1.88 -21.40
CA SER A 234 15.90 -2.88 -22.06
C SER A 234 14.38 -2.61 -22.00
N LEU A 235 13.93 -1.60 -21.25
CA LEU A 235 12.49 -1.27 -21.14
C LEU A 235 12.04 -0.15 -22.10
N THR A 236 12.94 0.32 -22.97
CA THR A 236 12.59 1.22 -24.07
C THR A 236 12.17 0.39 -25.29
N PRO A 237 10.93 0.55 -25.83
CA PRO A 237 10.64 -0.03 -27.14
C PRO A 237 11.59 0.59 -28.19
N PRO A 238 12.00 -0.17 -29.21
CA PRO A 238 12.83 0.37 -30.29
C PRO A 238 12.12 1.52 -31.02
N PRO A 239 12.88 2.42 -31.68
CA PRO A 239 12.34 3.60 -32.36
C PRO A 239 11.35 3.26 -33.48
#